data_AF-A0A9P5SAN6-F1
#
_entry.id   AF-A0A9P5SAN6-F1
#
_cell.length_a   1.000
_cell.length_b   1.000
_cell.length_c   1.000
_cell.angle_alpha   90.00
_cell.angle_beta   90.00
_cell.angle_gamma   90.00
#
_symmetry.space_group_name_H-M   'P 1'
#
loop_
_entity.id
_entity.type
_entity.pdbx_description
1 polymer ?
#
loop_
_entity_poly.entity_id
_entity_poly.type
_entity_poly.pdbx_seq_one_letter_code
_entity_poly.pdbx_strand_id
1 'polypeptide(L)'
;MASPSNINNLKEEFIEKELDPVPYSSHIVDMSDIAATPSVDTLHEKQDSTSKKSKGNKNKKKGKKNGDAKDEDSKEEEEEEEEPEPKVSYFRLYRFASTWDWICIIIGTICAFVNGVGQPLIALLLGDVITTLTDNLTSIDEAVAKVRILVIKFTVVGAIAFVAAYGQMCFWTMSAENQSKRIREKYLHAILRQDISWHDIGKKSESLNSRLSADTQLIFDGLADKVGMSLMSLATFVAGFAVAFSNGWRMSLVLLTSVPLMAICGALMAKYTMESTANGQGSYAKAGGLAEQAIGSIRTVFAFDGQKRELKKFSVTLDEAYKSGVKKAWATGVGMGSFMLIMFLSYSLAFWYGSREVKAGRMESGQVLTVLFGTIIGAFSLGNVGPNIASFGKAQAAAFTIFQTIDRVPTIDSSSPDGAKPTNLTGHIVVHDVNFSYPSRPDVPILKNMSIEVKPGQTVALV
;
A
#
# COMPACT_ATOMS: atom_id res chain seq x y z
N MET A 1 37.57 6.12 -55.60
CA MET A 1 38.90 5.83 -55.03
C MET A 1 39.50 7.11 -54.50
N ALA A 2 39.50 7.28 -53.17
CA ALA A 2 40.28 8.29 -52.44
C ALA A 2 40.66 7.70 -51.07
N SER A 3 41.87 8.02 -50.62
CA SER A 3 42.77 7.26 -49.76
C SER A 3 42.44 7.28 -48.24
N PRO A 4 42.90 6.30 -47.42
CA PRO A 4 42.56 6.13 -45.99
C PRO A 4 43.19 7.15 -45.01
N SER A 5 43.77 8.25 -45.48
CA SER A 5 44.51 9.21 -44.64
C SER A 5 43.67 10.35 -44.05
N ASN A 6 42.38 10.47 -44.41
CA ASN A 6 41.51 11.58 -43.95
C ASN A 6 40.58 11.24 -42.77
N ILE A 7 40.60 10.02 -42.23
CA ILE A 7 39.69 9.62 -41.15
C ILE A 7 40.31 9.84 -39.75
N ASN A 8 41.63 9.94 -39.64
CA ASN A 8 42.29 10.16 -38.35
C ASN A 8 42.38 11.65 -37.97
N ASN A 9 42.52 12.57 -38.93
CA ASN A 9 42.57 14.01 -38.63
C ASN A 9 41.22 14.59 -38.17
N LEU A 10 40.09 13.98 -38.56
CA LEU A 10 38.76 14.37 -38.08
C LEU A 10 38.43 13.82 -36.68
N LYS A 11 39.20 12.85 -36.18
CA LYS A 11 39.02 12.33 -34.81
C LYS A 11 39.80 13.13 -33.77
N GLU A 12 40.96 13.69 -34.13
CA GLU A 12 41.72 14.56 -33.21
C GLU A 12 41.09 15.97 -33.11
N GLU A 13 40.56 16.52 -34.20
CA GLU A 13 39.93 17.85 -34.18
C GLU A 13 38.58 17.90 -33.42
N PHE A 14 37.95 16.74 -33.17
CA PHE A 14 36.74 16.61 -32.35
C PHE A 14 37.01 16.30 -30.87
N ILE A 15 38.25 15.93 -30.51
CA ILE A 15 38.61 15.59 -29.11
C ILE A 15 39.22 16.80 -28.38
N GLU A 16 39.76 17.79 -29.09
CA GLU A 16 40.37 18.99 -28.48
C GLU A 16 39.42 20.19 -28.28
N LYS A 17 38.17 20.13 -28.76
CA LYS A 17 37.24 21.28 -28.74
C LYS A 17 36.15 21.26 -27.68
N GLU A 18 36.22 20.34 -26.71
CA GLU A 18 35.23 20.24 -25.63
C GLU A 18 35.89 20.30 -24.24
N LEU A 19 36.81 21.26 -24.11
CA LEU A 19 37.49 21.64 -22.87
C LEU A 19 37.34 23.15 -22.65
N ASP A 20 36.12 23.66 -22.75
CA ASP A 20 35.74 24.95 -22.18
C ASP A 20 34.56 24.77 -21.21
N PRO A 21 34.56 25.45 -20.05
CA PRO A 21 33.55 25.26 -19.03
C PRO A 21 32.21 25.81 -19.51
N VAL A 22 31.21 24.94 -19.63
CA VAL A 22 29.82 25.37 -19.83
C VAL A 22 29.44 26.30 -18.69
N PRO A 23 28.95 27.53 -18.95
CA PRO A 23 28.58 28.46 -17.90
C PRO A 23 27.44 27.85 -17.09
N TYR A 24 27.59 27.91 -15.77
CA TYR A 24 26.60 27.47 -14.78
C TYR A 24 25.32 28.28 -15.00
N SER A 25 24.43 27.78 -15.86
CA SER A 25 23.08 28.31 -16.00
C SER A 25 22.29 27.82 -14.80
N SER A 26 21.85 28.78 -14.01
CA SER A 26 20.96 28.64 -12.87
C SER A 26 19.60 28.09 -13.30
N HIS A 27 19.53 26.78 -13.55
CA HIS A 27 18.34 26.01 -13.24
C HIS A 27 18.66 25.20 -11.98
N ILE A 28 18.37 25.83 -10.85
CA ILE A 28 18.12 25.11 -9.61
C ILE A 28 17.03 24.10 -9.98
N VAL A 29 17.40 22.84 -10.16
CA VAL A 29 16.46 21.74 -10.03
C VAL A 29 16.01 21.83 -8.59
N ASP A 30 14.77 22.27 -8.41
CA ASP A 30 14.16 22.44 -7.11
C ASP A 30 14.27 21.10 -6.36
N MET A 31 15.09 21.07 -5.31
CA MET A 31 15.28 19.88 -4.47
C MET A 31 13.99 19.47 -3.74
N SER A 32 12.91 20.26 -3.88
CA SER A 32 11.55 19.91 -3.44
C SER A 32 10.94 18.72 -4.20
N ASP A 33 11.35 18.45 -5.45
CA ASP A 33 10.74 17.37 -6.26
C ASP A 33 11.33 15.98 -5.96
N ILE A 34 12.43 15.92 -5.22
CA ILE A 34 13.05 14.67 -4.72
C ILE A 34 12.44 14.27 -3.35
N ALA A 35 11.70 15.16 -2.70
CA ALA A 35 11.15 14.95 -1.35
C ALA A 35 9.90 14.04 -1.30
N ALA A 36 9.50 13.41 -2.41
CA ALA A 36 8.34 12.52 -2.47
C ALA A 36 8.69 11.02 -2.31
N THR A 37 9.88 10.69 -1.78
CA THR A 37 10.23 9.34 -1.33
C THR A 37 10.15 9.26 0.20
N PRO A 38 9.72 8.12 0.77
CA PRO A 38 9.60 7.97 2.21
C PRO A 38 10.97 8.17 2.88
N SER A 39 10.95 8.75 4.06
CA SER A 39 12.10 9.09 4.90
C SER A 39 13.11 7.93 5.03
N VAL A 40 14.39 8.32 5.13
CA VAL A 40 15.62 7.49 5.23
C VAL A 40 15.51 6.28 6.18
N ASP A 41 14.64 6.35 7.18
CA ASP A 41 14.36 5.25 8.11
C ASP A 41 13.78 3.98 7.43
N THR A 42 13.19 4.09 6.24
CA THR A 42 12.65 2.93 5.48
C THR A 42 13.71 2.18 4.65
N LEU A 43 14.93 2.71 4.51
CA LEU A 43 16.00 2.07 3.73
C LEU A 43 16.88 1.14 4.58
N HIS A 44 17.07 1.46 5.87
CA HIS A 44 17.79 0.59 6.81
C HIS A 44 17.13 -0.79 6.99
N GLU A 45 15.80 -0.88 6.86
CA GLU A 45 15.06 -2.14 7.01
C GLU A 45 15.38 -3.17 5.90
N LYS A 46 15.87 -2.72 4.73
CA LYS A 46 16.17 -3.62 3.59
C LYS A 46 17.61 -4.11 3.48
N GLN A 47 18.58 -3.49 4.16
CA GLN A 47 20.00 -3.86 4.00
C GLN A 47 20.49 -4.94 4.99
N ASP A 48 19.87 -5.09 6.17
CA ASP A 48 20.39 -5.97 7.23
C ASP A 48 19.71 -7.36 7.32
N SER A 49 18.86 -7.70 6.35
CA SER A 49 18.30 -9.05 6.22
C SER A 49 19.30 -10.07 5.65
N THR A 50 20.38 -9.64 4.98
CA THR A 50 21.22 -10.52 4.14
C THR A 50 22.61 -10.90 4.69
N SER A 51 22.94 -10.65 5.98
CA SER A 51 24.26 -11.04 6.51
C SER A 51 24.22 -11.76 7.86
N LYS A 52 24.54 -13.05 7.80
CA LYS A 52 25.01 -13.97 8.86
C LYS A 52 23.96 -14.58 9.82
N LYS A 53 23.57 -15.83 9.53
CA LYS A 53 23.33 -16.86 10.55
C LYS A 53 24.21 -18.09 10.30
N SER A 54 24.96 -18.45 11.33
CA SER A 54 25.94 -19.53 11.38
C SER A 54 25.29 -20.90 11.61
N LYS A 55 25.99 -21.93 11.12
CA LYS A 55 25.63 -23.35 11.01
C LYS A 55 25.28 -24.03 12.34
N GLY A 56 24.18 -24.78 12.36
CA GLY A 56 23.82 -25.76 13.39
C GLY A 56 23.51 -27.12 12.77
N ASN A 57 24.39 -28.08 13.03
CA ASN A 57 24.49 -29.41 12.42
C ASN A 57 23.37 -30.38 12.88
N LYS A 58 22.69 -31.09 11.97
CA LYS A 58 21.96 -32.34 12.30
C LYS A 58 22.04 -33.38 11.17
N ASN A 59 22.61 -34.51 11.56
CA ASN A 59 22.87 -35.75 10.85
C ASN A 59 21.58 -36.49 10.43
N LYS A 60 21.48 -36.98 9.17
CA LYS A 60 20.76 -38.23 8.87
C LYS A 60 21.21 -38.89 7.55
N LYS A 61 21.52 -40.18 7.67
CA LYS A 61 22.03 -41.14 6.66
C LYS A 61 20.96 -41.65 5.66
N LYS A 62 21.47 -42.11 4.50
CA LYS A 62 20.96 -43.06 3.47
C LYS A 62 20.60 -42.35 2.15
N GLY A 63 20.99 -42.81 0.95
CA GLY A 63 21.66 -44.03 0.49
C GLY A 63 22.19 -43.86 -0.94
N LYS A 64 22.90 -44.89 -1.42
CA LYS A 64 23.88 -44.93 -2.52
C LYS A 64 23.26 -45.22 -3.90
N LYS A 65 23.73 -44.57 -4.98
CA LYS A 65 24.06 -45.20 -6.29
C LYS A 65 24.73 -44.23 -7.30
N ASN A 66 25.58 -44.83 -8.15
CA ASN A 66 26.64 -44.30 -9.03
C ASN A 66 26.21 -43.43 -10.23
N GLY A 67 27.17 -42.66 -10.77
CA GLY A 67 27.23 -42.22 -12.18
C GLY A 67 28.20 -41.05 -12.43
N ASP A 68 29.08 -41.17 -13.42
CA ASP A 68 30.26 -40.33 -13.72
C ASP A 68 30.02 -38.87 -14.19
N ALA A 69 30.99 -38.02 -13.85
CA ALA A 69 31.60 -36.89 -14.57
C ALA A 69 30.72 -35.84 -15.30
N LYS A 70 30.73 -34.60 -14.75
CA LYS A 70 31.24 -33.38 -15.41
C LYS A 70 31.12 -32.17 -14.48
N ASP A 71 32.23 -31.46 -14.30
CA ASP A 71 32.30 -30.13 -13.67
C ASP A 71 31.56 -29.10 -14.54
N GLU A 72 30.50 -28.52 -13.99
CA GLU A 72 29.98 -27.19 -14.35
C GLU A 72 29.29 -26.61 -13.10
N ASP A 73 30.03 -25.74 -12.40
CA ASP A 73 29.59 -25.03 -11.18
C ASP A 73 28.56 -23.96 -11.58
N SER A 74 27.28 -24.36 -11.63
CA SER A 74 26.14 -23.46 -11.69
C SER A 74 25.38 -23.59 -10.37
N LYS A 75 25.78 -22.77 -9.39
CA LYS A 75 24.99 -22.56 -8.18
C LYS A 75 23.76 -21.76 -8.57
N GLU A 76 22.66 -22.47 -8.79
CA GLU A 76 21.32 -21.92 -8.69
C GLU A 76 21.17 -21.32 -7.29
N GLU A 77 21.12 -19.99 -7.20
CA GLU A 77 20.63 -19.29 -6.01
C GLU A 77 19.14 -19.63 -5.91
N GLU A 78 18.80 -20.60 -5.06
CA GLU A 78 17.43 -20.78 -4.60
C GLU A 78 16.99 -19.46 -3.94
N GLU A 79 16.13 -18.70 -4.62
CA GLU A 79 15.39 -17.60 -4.03
C GLU A 79 14.59 -18.19 -2.84
N GLU A 80 15.01 -17.88 -1.61
CA GLU A 80 14.18 -18.09 -0.43
C GLU A 80 12.87 -17.32 -0.66
N GLU A 81 11.78 -18.03 -1.00
CA GLU A 81 10.44 -17.47 -0.97
C GLU A 81 10.21 -16.89 0.44
N GLU A 82 10.17 -15.56 0.56
CA GLU A 82 9.77 -14.87 1.78
C GLU A 82 8.42 -15.46 2.23
N GLU A 83 8.40 -16.16 3.37
CA GLU A 83 7.16 -16.69 3.94
C GLU A 83 6.14 -15.54 4.06
N PRO A 84 4.88 -15.72 3.59
CA PRO A 84 3.91 -14.64 3.60
C PRO A 84 3.73 -14.14 5.04
N GLU A 85 4.02 -12.86 5.27
CA GLU A 85 3.89 -12.24 6.58
C GLU A 85 2.55 -12.62 7.21
N PRO A 86 2.53 -13.16 8.44
CA PRO A 86 1.30 -13.60 9.06
C PRO A 86 0.33 -12.41 9.21
N LYS A 87 -0.88 -12.55 8.66
CA LYS A 87 -1.91 -11.50 8.66
C LYS A 87 -2.92 -11.75 9.76
N VAL A 88 -3.37 -10.70 10.44
CA VAL A 88 -4.53 -10.81 11.33
C VAL A 88 -5.83 -10.87 10.51
N SER A 89 -6.81 -11.63 11.00
CA SER A 89 -8.16 -11.62 10.44
C SER A 89 -8.74 -10.18 10.48
N TYR A 90 -9.46 -9.79 9.42
CA TYR A 90 -9.96 -8.43 9.26
C TYR A 90 -10.84 -7.98 10.44
N PHE A 91 -11.72 -8.86 10.92
CA PHE A 91 -12.57 -8.57 12.09
C PHE A 91 -11.78 -8.37 13.39
N ARG A 92 -10.58 -8.94 13.50
CA ARG A 92 -9.71 -8.76 14.67
C ARG A 92 -9.12 -7.35 14.74
N LEU A 93 -9.10 -6.59 13.64
CA LEU A 93 -8.68 -5.17 13.67
C LEU A 93 -9.60 -4.34 14.57
N TYR A 94 -10.90 -4.67 14.61
CA TYR A 94 -11.91 -3.98 15.42
C TYR A 94 -11.94 -4.41 16.90
N ARG A 95 -10.95 -5.17 17.38
CA ARG A 95 -10.90 -5.64 18.79
C ARG A 95 -10.92 -4.50 19.82
N PHE A 96 -10.45 -3.32 19.44
CA PHE A 96 -10.38 -2.14 20.32
C PHE A 96 -11.54 -1.14 20.12
N ALA A 97 -12.54 -1.50 19.30
CA ALA A 97 -13.75 -0.72 19.12
C ALA A 97 -14.60 -0.69 20.40
N SER A 98 -15.02 0.50 20.81
CA SER A 98 -16.00 0.68 21.89
C SER A 98 -17.43 0.56 21.36
N THR A 99 -18.40 0.52 22.28
CA THR A 99 -19.83 0.54 21.94
C THR A 99 -20.22 1.76 21.11
N TRP A 100 -19.63 2.93 21.39
CA TRP A 100 -19.84 4.14 20.59
C TRP A 100 -19.25 4.01 19.17
N ASP A 101 -18.08 3.39 19.04
CA ASP A 101 -17.43 3.18 17.74
C ASP A 101 -18.25 2.22 16.86
N TRP A 102 -18.88 1.20 17.47
CA TRP A 102 -19.84 0.33 16.78
C TRP A 102 -21.08 1.07 16.30
N ILE A 103 -21.64 1.98 17.10
CA ILE A 103 -22.76 2.82 16.68
C ILE A 103 -22.35 3.69 15.49
N CYS A 104 -21.16 4.31 15.53
CA CYS A 104 -20.63 5.09 14.42
C CYS A 104 -20.47 4.25 13.15
N ILE A 105 -19.92 3.03 13.26
CA ILE A 105 -19.80 2.11 12.12
C ILE A 105 -21.16 1.74 11.54
N ILE A 106 -22.16 1.46 12.38
CA ILE A 106 -23.52 1.13 11.91
C ILE A 106 -24.15 2.32 11.18
N ILE A 107 -24.07 3.53 11.74
CA ILE A 107 -24.61 4.72 11.06
C ILE A 107 -23.83 4.99 9.76
N GLY A 108 -22.50 4.88 9.79
CA GLY A 108 -21.63 5.06 8.62
C GLY A 108 -21.90 4.05 7.51
N THR A 109 -22.21 2.79 7.85
CA THR A 109 -22.59 1.76 6.86
C THR A 109 -23.93 2.08 6.21
N ILE A 110 -24.95 2.47 6.98
CA ILE A 110 -26.26 2.90 6.45
C ILE A 110 -26.09 4.10 5.51
N CYS A 111 -25.33 5.12 5.92
CA CYS A 111 -25.01 6.27 5.09
C CYS A 111 -24.28 5.87 3.80
N ALA A 112 -23.34 4.92 3.87
CA ALA A 112 -22.62 4.42 2.69
C ALA A 112 -23.56 3.73 1.68
N PHE A 113 -24.52 2.93 2.16
CA PHE A 113 -25.54 2.32 1.30
C PHE A 113 -26.43 3.37 0.64
N VAL A 114 -26.92 4.35 1.40
CA VAL A 114 -27.75 5.44 0.88
C VAL A 114 -27.01 6.26 -0.18
N ASN A 115 -25.74 6.60 0.10
CA ASN A 115 -24.90 7.33 -0.85
C ASN A 115 -24.63 6.52 -2.13
N GLY A 116 -24.35 5.20 -2.00
CA GLY A 116 -24.13 4.32 -3.15
C GLY A 116 -25.36 4.15 -4.04
N VAL A 117 -26.55 4.00 -3.44
CA VAL A 117 -27.82 3.92 -4.18
C VAL A 117 -28.20 5.25 -4.84
N GLY A 118 -27.72 6.37 -4.31
CA GLY A 118 -27.97 7.71 -4.88
C GLY A 118 -27.46 7.86 -6.31
N GLN A 119 -26.31 7.25 -6.66
CA GLN A 119 -25.70 7.37 -7.99
C GLN A 119 -26.56 6.74 -9.11
N PRO A 120 -27.05 5.48 -9.00
CA PRO A 120 -27.99 4.92 -9.96
C PRO A 120 -29.35 5.63 -10.00
N LEU A 121 -29.78 6.18 -8.86
CA LEU A 121 -31.06 6.89 -8.79
C LEU A 121 -31.02 8.22 -9.55
N ILE A 122 -29.86 8.88 -9.59
CA ILE A 122 -29.60 10.03 -10.47
C ILE A 122 -29.71 9.62 -11.94
N ALA A 123 -29.19 8.45 -12.33
CA ALA A 123 -29.30 7.96 -13.71
C ALA A 123 -30.76 7.69 -14.13
N LEU A 124 -31.59 7.17 -13.22
CA LEU A 124 -33.04 7.02 -13.42
C LEU A 124 -33.72 8.36 -13.68
N LEU A 125 -33.51 9.33 -12.79
CA LEU A 125 -34.13 10.64 -12.92
C LEU A 125 -33.69 11.35 -14.21
N LEU A 126 -32.44 11.16 -14.64
CA LEU A 126 -31.96 11.69 -15.91
C LEU A 126 -32.68 11.03 -17.11
N GLY A 127 -32.93 9.72 -17.04
CA GLY A 127 -33.76 9.02 -18.01
C GLY A 127 -35.17 9.59 -18.10
N ASP A 128 -35.83 9.77 -16.97
CA ASP A 128 -37.19 10.33 -16.90
C ASP A 128 -37.26 11.74 -17.52
N VAL A 129 -36.24 12.58 -17.29
CA VAL A 129 -36.14 13.91 -17.92
C VAL A 129 -36.10 13.78 -19.43
N ILE A 130 -35.32 12.83 -19.96
CA ILE A 130 -35.14 12.67 -21.39
C ILE A 130 -36.38 12.08 -22.05
N THR A 131 -37.05 11.09 -21.44
CA THR A 131 -38.35 10.62 -21.91
C THR A 131 -39.34 11.78 -21.97
N THR A 132 -39.44 12.57 -20.88
CA THR A 132 -40.37 13.73 -20.83
C THR A 132 -40.11 14.74 -21.94
N LEU A 133 -38.84 14.98 -22.30
CA LEU A 133 -38.46 15.91 -23.37
C LEU A 133 -38.63 15.33 -24.79
N THR A 134 -38.60 14.01 -24.93
CA THR A 134 -38.69 13.32 -26.23
C THR A 134 -40.12 12.95 -26.59
N ASP A 135 -40.99 12.75 -25.61
CA ASP A 135 -42.41 12.52 -25.85
C ASP A 135 -43.03 13.73 -26.57
N ASN A 136 -43.96 13.46 -27.49
CA ASN A 136 -44.67 14.49 -28.24
C ASN A 136 -45.58 15.30 -27.30
N LEU A 137 -44.97 16.25 -26.58
CA LEU A 137 -45.66 17.17 -25.71
C LEU A 137 -46.54 18.06 -26.56
N THR A 138 -47.85 17.87 -26.45
CA THR A 138 -48.88 18.68 -27.12
C THR A 138 -48.93 20.11 -26.60
N SER A 139 -48.32 20.39 -25.44
CA SER A 139 -48.24 21.72 -24.84
C SER A 139 -46.97 21.91 -24.00
N ILE A 140 -46.33 23.08 -24.13
CA ILE A 140 -45.09 23.44 -23.42
C ILE A 140 -45.34 23.51 -21.90
N ASP A 141 -46.53 23.93 -21.47
CA ASP A 141 -46.86 24.08 -20.05
C ASP A 141 -46.90 22.74 -19.30
N GLU A 142 -47.35 21.66 -19.94
CA GLU A 142 -47.35 20.32 -19.34
C GLU A 142 -45.92 19.77 -19.19
N ALA A 143 -45.06 20.06 -20.16
CA ALA A 143 -43.63 19.73 -20.12
C ALA A 143 -42.94 20.42 -18.94
N VAL A 144 -43.16 21.73 -18.79
CA VAL A 144 -42.58 22.53 -17.70
C VAL A 144 -43.06 22.03 -16.34
N ALA A 145 -44.33 21.63 -16.20
CA ALA A 145 -44.86 21.07 -14.96
C ALA A 145 -44.19 19.73 -14.58
N LYS A 146 -44.02 18.81 -15.55
CA LYS A 146 -43.36 17.50 -15.33
C LYS A 146 -41.87 17.68 -15.01
N VAL A 147 -41.17 18.53 -15.76
CA VAL A 147 -39.75 18.83 -15.52
C VAL A 147 -39.55 19.49 -14.16
N ARG A 148 -40.45 20.39 -13.71
CA ARG A 148 -40.37 21.00 -12.38
C ARG A 148 -40.40 19.96 -11.26
N ILE A 149 -41.26 18.95 -11.38
CA ILE A 149 -41.32 17.83 -10.40
C ILE A 149 -40.02 17.04 -10.42
N LEU A 150 -39.44 16.76 -11.59
CA LEU A 150 -38.17 16.05 -11.73
C LEU A 150 -36.99 16.84 -11.13
N VAL A 151 -36.94 18.15 -11.34
CA VAL A 151 -35.94 19.04 -10.73
C VAL A 151 -36.02 18.98 -9.20
N ILE A 152 -37.23 19.03 -8.62
CA ILE A 152 -37.42 18.90 -7.17
C ILE A 152 -36.92 17.54 -6.67
N LYS A 153 -37.23 16.44 -7.38
CA LYS A 153 -36.70 15.10 -7.05
C LYS A 153 -35.16 15.08 -7.07
N PHE A 154 -34.54 15.67 -8.10
CA PHE A 154 -33.09 15.81 -8.20
C PHE A 154 -32.49 16.58 -7.01
N THR A 155 -33.09 17.70 -6.62
CA THR A 155 -32.63 18.49 -5.48
C THR A 155 -32.73 17.70 -4.17
N VAL A 156 -33.84 16.99 -3.95
CA VAL A 156 -34.04 16.17 -2.74
C VAL A 156 -33.02 15.03 -2.69
N VAL A 157 -32.80 14.32 -3.79
CA VAL A 157 -31.80 13.24 -3.87
C VAL A 157 -30.39 13.78 -3.67
N GLY A 158 -30.06 14.92 -4.25
CA GLY A 158 -28.77 15.59 -4.05
C GLY A 158 -28.56 16.01 -2.59
N ALA A 159 -29.57 16.55 -1.93
CA ALA A 159 -29.51 16.90 -0.51
C ALA A 159 -29.31 15.66 0.38
N ILE A 160 -30.03 14.57 0.11
CA ILE A 160 -29.86 13.30 0.81
C ILE A 160 -28.45 12.73 0.58
N ALA A 161 -27.96 12.74 -0.66
CA ALA A 161 -26.63 12.27 -1.00
C ALA A 161 -25.54 13.10 -0.32
N PHE A 162 -25.70 14.42 -0.22
CA PHE A 162 -24.78 15.29 0.50
C PHE A 162 -24.69 14.93 2.00
N VAL A 163 -25.84 14.80 2.66
CA VAL A 163 -25.90 14.41 4.08
C VAL A 163 -25.37 12.99 4.30
N ALA A 164 -25.69 12.06 3.40
CA ALA A 164 -25.23 10.67 3.47
C ALA A 164 -23.71 10.57 3.24
N ALA A 165 -23.16 11.27 2.25
CA ALA A 165 -21.73 11.29 1.98
C ALA A 165 -20.95 11.90 3.14
N TYR A 166 -21.44 13.02 3.69
CA TYR A 166 -20.84 13.66 4.87
C TYR A 166 -20.91 12.74 6.09
N GLY A 167 -22.08 12.18 6.39
CA GLY A 167 -22.26 11.23 7.50
C GLY A 167 -21.36 10.01 7.37
N GLN A 168 -21.32 9.39 6.19
CA GLN A 168 -20.42 8.27 5.89
C GLN A 168 -18.96 8.63 6.22
N MET A 169 -18.45 9.74 5.68
CA MET A 169 -17.05 10.11 5.86
C MET A 169 -16.74 10.47 7.32
N CYS A 170 -17.63 11.20 8.00
CA CYS A 170 -17.44 11.59 9.39
C CYS A 170 -17.49 10.40 10.36
N PHE A 171 -18.50 9.53 10.27
CA PHE A 171 -18.65 8.43 11.23
C PHE A 171 -17.57 7.36 11.08
N TRP A 172 -17.17 7.03 9.86
CA TRP A 172 -16.06 6.09 9.62
C TRP A 172 -14.72 6.64 10.13
N THR A 173 -14.39 7.87 9.77
CA THR A 173 -13.13 8.50 10.20
C THR A 173 -13.10 8.71 11.72
N MET A 174 -14.20 9.12 12.34
CA MET A 174 -14.27 9.30 13.80
C MET A 174 -14.08 7.98 14.56
N SER A 175 -14.69 6.90 14.08
CA SER A 175 -14.50 5.55 14.65
C SER A 175 -13.05 5.06 14.49
N ALA A 176 -12.45 5.28 13.32
CA ALA A 176 -11.06 4.91 13.06
C ALA A 176 -10.07 5.71 13.92
N GLU A 177 -10.29 7.01 14.11
CA GLU A 177 -9.44 7.88 14.93
C GLU A 177 -9.45 7.46 16.40
N ASN A 178 -10.64 7.20 16.94
CA ASN A 178 -10.80 6.71 18.32
C ASN A 178 -10.07 5.38 18.54
N GLN A 179 -10.17 4.46 17.59
CA GLN A 179 -9.50 3.17 17.65
C GLN A 179 -7.98 3.32 17.50
N SER A 180 -7.53 4.13 16.54
CA SER A 180 -6.10 4.42 16.32
C SER A 180 -5.46 5.01 17.57
N LYS A 181 -6.12 5.98 18.23
CA LYS A 181 -5.67 6.54 19.50
C LYS A 181 -5.48 5.46 20.58
N ARG A 182 -6.46 4.58 20.78
CA ARG A 182 -6.38 3.49 21.78
C ARG A 182 -5.30 2.47 21.44
N ILE A 183 -5.13 2.16 20.15
CA ILE A 183 -4.07 1.25 19.68
C ILE A 183 -2.70 1.87 19.98
N ARG A 184 -2.48 3.14 19.66
CA ARG A 184 -1.23 3.86 19.96
C ARG A 184 -0.92 3.88 21.45
N GLU A 185 -1.90 4.19 22.29
CA GLU A 185 -1.75 4.22 23.74
C GLU A 185 -1.37 2.84 24.30
N LYS A 186 -2.10 1.78 23.90
CA LYS A 186 -1.83 0.41 24.33
C LYS A 186 -0.51 -0.13 23.80
N TYR A 187 -0.15 0.22 22.56
CA TYR A 187 1.11 -0.18 21.97
C TYR A 187 2.29 0.47 22.69
N LEU A 188 2.22 1.77 22.96
CA LEU A 188 3.26 2.46 23.73
C LEU A 188 3.39 1.89 25.16
N HIS A 189 2.26 1.67 25.83
CA HIS A 189 2.26 1.03 27.15
C HIS A 189 2.87 -0.38 27.09
N ALA A 190 2.55 -1.17 26.06
CA ALA A 190 3.10 -2.50 25.88
C ALA A 190 4.60 -2.48 25.63
N ILE A 191 5.12 -1.52 24.85
CA ILE A 191 6.56 -1.32 24.62
C ILE A 191 7.28 -1.01 25.94
N LEU A 192 6.75 -0.08 26.73
CA LEU A 192 7.35 0.31 28.02
C LEU A 192 7.31 -0.79 29.07
N ARG A 193 6.36 -1.73 28.97
CA ARG A 193 6.26 -2.89 29.86
C ARG A 193 7.24 -4.02 29.49
N GLN A 194 7.78 -4.05 28.27
CA GLN A 194 8.68 -5.13 27.85
C GLN A 194 9.99 -5.16 28.64
N ASP A 195 10.54 -6.36 28.82
CA ASP A 195 11.84 -6.61 29.43
C ASP A 195 13.00 -6.05 28.58
N ILE A 196 14.10 -5.68 29.22
CA ILE A 196 15.27 -5.10 28.52
C ILE A 196 15.83 -6.05 27.45
N SER A 197 15.74 -7.36 27.67
CA SER A 197 16.22 -8.35 26.70
C SER A 197 15.44 -8.31 25.38
N TRP A 198 14.17 -7.90 25.39
CA TRP A 198 13.41 -7.69 24.16
C TRP A 198 13.89 -6.48 23.37
N HIS A 199 14.30 -5.41 24.06
CA HIS A 199 14.87 -4.21 23.44
C HIS A 199 16.28 -4.46 22.89
N ASP A 200 17.08 -5.32 23.53
CA ASP A 200 18.44 -5.68 23.10
C ASP A 200 18.48 -6.58 21.84
N ILE A 201 17.38 -7.28 21.52
CA ILE A 201 17.31 -8.11 20.31
C ILE A 201 17.06 -7.17 19.11
N GLY A 202 18.17 -6.65 18.58
CA GLY A 202 18.31 -5.48 17.71
C GLY A 202 17.50 -5.38 16.42
N LYS A 203 16.66 -6.37 16.05
CA LYS A 203 15.72 -6.21 14.92
C LYS A 203 14.38 -5.57 15.30
N LYS A 204 14.11 -5.36 16.59
CA LYS A 204 12.82 -4.85 17.07
C LYS A 204 12.87 -3.40 17.55
N SER A 205 14.01 -2.90 18.03
CA SER A 205 14.10 -1.60 18.72
C SER A 205 14.21 -0.39 17.77
N GLU A 206 15.02 -0.47 16.71
CA GLU A 206 15.23 0.64 15.76
C GLU A 206 13.97 1.00 14.95
N SER A 207 13.05 0.06 14.76
CA SER A 207 11.80 0.29 14.03
C SER A 207 10.61 0.67 14.91
N LEU A 208 10.74 0.76 16.25
CA LEU A 208 9.56 0.98 17.12
C LEU A 208 8.88 2.32 16.90
N ASN A 209 9.65 3.39 16.67
CA ASN A 209 9.08 4.71 16.41
C ASN A 209 8.39 4.76 15.03
N SER A 210 9.05 4.20 14.02
CA SER A 210 8.47 4.06 12.67
C SER A 210 7.18 3.23 12.73
N ARG A 211 7.17 2.12 13.45
CA ARG A 211 5.97 1.28 13.66
C ARG A 211 4.87 2.00 14.44
N LEU A 212 5.23 2.73 15.49
CA LEU A 212 4.26 3.51 16.25
C LEU A 212 3.56 4.56 15.36
N SER A 213 4.26 5.15 14.39
CA SER A 213 3.67 6.16 13.49
C SER A 213 3.09 5.56 12.20
N ALA A 214 3.93 4.92 11.37
CA ALA A 214 3.59 4.41 10.05
C ALA A 214 2.64 3.21 10.10
N ASP A 215 2.92 2.18 10.90
CA ASP A 215 2.05 0.99 10.95
C ASP A 215 0.69 1.32 11.55
N THR A 216 0.64 2.21 12.56
CA THR A 216 -0.64 2.67 13.10
C THR A 216 -1.42 3.52 12.09
N GLN A 217 -0.73 4.28 11.24
CA GLN A 217 -1.36 5.00 10.14
C GLN A 217 -1.92 4.05 9.08
N LEU A 218 -1.20 2.98 8.72
CA LEU A 218 -1.71 1.95 7.81
C LEU A 218 -2.97 1.27 8.37
N ILE A 219 -3.01 1.02 9.68
CA ILE A 219 -4.20 0.49 10.36
C ILE A 219 -5.36 1.50 10.30
N PHE A 220 -5.09 2.78 10.55
CA PHE A 220 -6.08 3.85 10.43
C PHE A 220 -6.66 3.91 9.01
N ASP A 221 -5.81 3.95 7.98
CA ASP A 221 -6.24 4.02 6.58
C ASP A 221 -7.11 2.81 6.20
N GLY A 222 -6.82 1.63 6.73
CA GLY A 222 -7.63 0.42 6.50
C GLY A 222 -8.95 0.36 7.27
N LEU A 223 -9.08 1.10 8.37
CA LEU A 223 -10.27 1.18 9.22
C LEU A 223 -11.18 2.37 8.91
N ALA A 224 -10.64 3.43 8.30
CA ALA A 224 -11.30 4.69 8.05
C ALA A 224 -12.23 4.64 6.82
N ASP A 225 -12.06 5.60 5.91
CA ASP A 225 -12.96 5.84 4.78
C ASP A 225 -12.98 4.70 3.75
N LYS A 226 -11.90 3.92 3.62
CA LYS A 226 -11.77 2.83 2.63
C LYS A 226 -12.85 1.77 2.75
N VAL A 227 -13.26 1.44 3.98
CA VAL A 227 -14.33 0.46 4.24
C VAL A 227 -15.67 1.01 3.75
N GLY A 228 -15.98 2.25 4.13
CA GLY A 228 -17.16 2.96 3.67
C GLY A 228 -17.21 3.08 2.15
N MET A 229 -16.10 3.47 1.51
CA MET A 229 -15.99 3.56 0.05
C MET A 229 -16.21 2.20 -0.63
N SER A 230 -15.72 1.11 -0.04
CA SER A 230 -15.91 -0.24 -0.58
C SER A 230 -17.37 -0.68 -0.50
N LEU A 231 -18.03 -0.42 0.62
CA LEU A 231 -19.47 -0.68 0.80
C LEU A 231 -20.33 0.18 -0.13
N MET A 232 -19.99 1.47 -0.26
CA MET A 232 -20.64 2.39 -1.20
C MET A 232 -20.51 1.86 -2.63
N SER A 233 -19.30 1.53 -3.07
CA SER A 233 -19.05 0.99 -4.41
C SER A 233 -19.79 -0.32 -4.68
N LEU A 234 -19.87 -1.20 -3.68
CA LEU A 234 -20.65 -2.43 -3.78
C LEU A 234 -22.16 -2.14 -3.88
N ALA A 235 -22.67 -1.20 -3.09
CA ALA A 235 -24.05 -0.76 -3.15
C ALA A 235 -24.38 -0.14 -4.52
N THR A 236 -23.51 0.72 -5.04
CA THR A 236 -23.64 1.33 -6.37
C THR A 236 -23.63 0.29 -7.47
N PHE A 237 -22.77 -0.73 -7.37
CA PHE A 237 -22.75 -1.85 -8.31
C PHE A 237 -24.08 -2.60 -8.30
N VAL A 238 -24.54 -3.07 -7.14
CA VAL A 238 -25.79 -3.84 -7.03
C VAL A 238 -26.99 -3.01 -7.48
N ALA A 239 -27.10 -1.76 -7.02
CA ALA A 239 -28.20 -0.87 -7.38
C ALA A 239 -28.14 -0.47 -8.87
N GLY A 240 -26.97 -0.19 -9.42
CA GLY A 240 -26.78 0.15 -10.84
C GLY A 240 -27.22 -0.96 -11.77
N PHE A 241 -26.83 -2.20 -11.47
CA PHE A 241 -27.29 -3.37 -12.24
C PHE A 241 -28.77 -3.65 -12.02
N ALA A 242 -29.29 -3.54 -10.79
CA ALA A 242 -30.72 -3.74 -10.53
C ALA A 242 -31.58 -2.76 -11.35
N VAL A 243 -31.20 -1.47 -11.37
CA VAL A 243 -31.84 -0.41 -12.16
C VAL A 243 -31.71 -0.65 -13.67
N ALA A 244 -30.56 -1.13 -14.13
CA ALA A 244 -30.36 -1.46 -15.53
C ALA A 244 -31.28 -2.62 -15.96
N PHE A 245 -31.27 -3.73 -15.21
CA PHE A 245 -32.08 -4.91 -15.52
C PHE A 245 -33.59 -4.65 -15.43
N SER A 246 -34.05 -3.79 -14.51
CA SER A 246 -35.47 -3.46 -14.37
C SER A 246 -36.01 -2.66 -15.56
N ASN A 247 -35.21 -1.76 -16.14
CA ASN A 247 -35.66 -0.90 -17.25
C ASN A 247 -35.46 -1.52 -18.63
N GLY A 248 -34.47 -2.40 -18.80
CA GLY A 248 -34.16 -2.93 -20.12
C GLY A 248 -33.23 -4.13 -20.10
N TRP A 249 -33.73 -5.28 -19.63
CA TRP A 249 -32.93 -6.51 -19.50
C TRP A 249 -32.16 -6.93 -20.77
N ARG A 250 -32.75 -6.73 -21.97
CA ARG A 250 -32.09 -7.06 -23.25
C ARG A 250 -30.87 -6.18 -23.53
N MET A 251 -31.00 -4.87 -23.33
CA MET A 251 -29.90 -3.92 -23.50
C MET A 251 -28.84 -4.10 -22.40
N SER A 252 -29.25 -4.36 -21.16
CA SER A 252 -28.34 -4.67 -20.06
C SER A 252 -27.51 -5.92 -20.34
N LEU A 253 -28.08 -6.97 -20.93
CA LEU A 253 -27.32 -8.17 -21.33
C LEU A 253 -26.27 -7.86 -22.40
N VAL A 254 -26.59 -7.01 -23.37
CA VAL A 254 -25.61 -6.57 -24.37
C VAL A 254 -24.47 -5.79 -23.71
N LEU A 255 -24.78 -4.85 -22.82
CA LEU A 255 -23.75 -4.07 -22.13
C LEU A 255 -22.96 -4.89 -21.11
N LEU A 256 -23.57 -5.93 -20.52
CA LEU A 256 -22.90 -6.85 -19.62
C LEU A 256 -21.72 -7.55 -20.31
N THR A 257 -21.74 -7.75 -21.63
CA THR A 257 -20.60 -8.32 -22.36
C THR A 257 -19.35 -7.43 -22.34
N SER A 258 -19.51 -6.11 -22.18
CA SER A 258 -18.40 -5.15 -22.11
C SER A 258 -17.74 -5.11 -20.72
N VAL A 259 -18.48 -5.45 -19.67
CA VAL A 259 -18.01 -5.43 -18.26
C VAL A 259 -16.86 -6.41 -17.99
N PRO A 260 -16.92 -7.71 -18.36
CA PRO A 260 -15.80 -8.63 -18.15
C PRO A 260 -14.59 -8.25 -19.00
N LEU A 261 -14.79 -7.69 -20.20
CA LEU A 261 -13.70 -7.21 -21.04
C LEU A 261 -12.97 -6.04 -20.36
N MET A 262 -13.70 -5.07 -19.80
CA MET A 262 -13.13 -3.98 -19.00
C MET A 262 -12.43 -4.50 -17.74
N ALA A 263 -13.02 -5.48 -17.06
CA ALA A 263 -12.44 -6.09 -15.85
C ALA A 263 -11.12 -6.80 -16.14
N ILE A 264 -11.02 -7.54 -17.27
CA ILE A 264 -9.78 -8.20 -17.69
C ILE A 264 -8.69 -7.17 -17.98
N CYS A 265 -9.00 -6.12 -18.75
CA CYS A 265 -8.04 -5.05 -19.02
C CYS A 265 -7.57 -4.34 -17.74
N GLY A 266 -8.50 -4.03 -16.84
CA GLY A 266 -8.19 -3.44 -15.54
C GLY A 266 -7.33 -4.34 -14.65
N ALA A 267 -7.63 -5.65 -14.61
CA ALA A 267 -6.87 -6.62 -13.83
C ALA A 267 -5.44 -6.82 -14.38
N LEU A 268 -5.29 -6.92 -15.70
CA LEU A 268 -3.97 -6.98 -16.35
C LEU A 268 -3.17 -5.71 -16.06
N MET A 269 -3.78 -4.53 -16.23
CA MET A 269 -3.15 -3.25 -15.90
C MET A 269 -2.71 -3.21 -14.43
N ALA A 270 -3.56 -3.62 -13.49
CA ALA A 270 -3.24 -3.65 -12.08
C ALA A 270 -2.06 -4.58 -11.77
N LYS A 271 -2.07 -5.80 -12.34
CA LYS A 271 -0.98 -6.78 -12.18
C LYS A 271 0.36 -6.23 -12.71
N TYR A 272 0.39 -5.76 -13.96
CA TYR A 272 1.62 -5.23 -14.56
C TYR A 272 2.13 -3.98 -13.83
N THR A 273 1.22 -3.13 -13.34
CA THR A 273 1.58 -1.93 -12.58
C THR A 273 2.19 -2.29 -11.22
N MET A 274 1.61 -3.26 -10.51
CA MET A 274 2.15 -3.72 -9.22
C MET A 274 3.53 -4.36 -9.40
N GLU A 275 3.66 -5.29 -10.33
CA GLU A 275 4.92 -5.99 -10.63
C GLU A 275 6.03 -5.01 -11.06
N SER A 276 5.71 -4.09 -11.97
CA SER A 276 6.68 -3.06 -12.40
C SER A 276 7.03 -2.07 -11.30
N THR A 277 6.10 -1.78 -10.38
CA THR A 277 6.37 -0.90 -9.24
C THR A 277 7.30 -1.57 -8.24
N ALA A 278 7.12 -2.87 -7.96
CA ALA A 278 8.01 -3.65 -7.12
C ALA A 278 9.43 -3.71 -7.71
N ASN A 279 9.54 -4.06 -8.99
CA ASN A 279 10.83 -4.10 -9.70
C ASN A 279 11.50 -2.73 -9.75
N GLY A 280 10.74 -1.66 -10.02
CA GLY A 280 11.25 -0.29 -10.01
C GLY A 280 11.78 0.12 -8.64
N GLN A 281 11.05 -0.18 -7.57
CA GLN A 281 11.50 0.09 -6.20
C GLN A 281 12.78 -0.69 -5.86
N GLY A 282 12.93 -1.93 -6.33
CA GLY A 282 14.17 -2.71 -6.18
C GLY A 282 15.37 -2.05 -6.84
N SER A 283 15.24 -1.60 -8.10
CA SER A 283 16.31 -0.88 -8.81
C SER A 283 16.66 0.45 -8.13
N TYR A 284 15.66 1.22 -7.68
CA TYR A 284 15.89 2.45 -6.93
C TYR A 284 16.58 2.21 -5.59
N ALA A 285 16.23 1.14 -4.87
CA ALA A 285 16.89 0.78 -3.61
C ALA A 285 18.38 0.44 -3.82
N LYS A 286 18.74 -0.26 -4.91
CA LYS A 286 20.14 -0.52 -5.28
C LYS A 286 20.91 0.77 -5.55
N ALA A 287 20.33 1.69 -6.33
CA ALA A 287 20.94 2.99 -6.60
C ALA A 287 21.08 3.83 -5.32
N GLY A 288 20.03 3.85 -4.48
CA GLY A 288 20.02 4.52 -3.18
C GLY A 288 21.11 3.99 -2.26
N GLY A 289 21.24 2.66 -2.13
CA GLY A 289 22.28 2.04 -1.31
C GLY A 289 23.70 2.35 -1.78
N LEU A 290 23.93 2.44 -3.10
CA LEU A 290 25.23 2.86 -3.64
C LEU A 290 25.53 4.33 -3.31
N ALA A 291 24.55 5.22 -3.47
CA ALA A 291 24.69 6.62 -3.13
C ALA A 291 24.97 6.79 -1.62
N GLU A 292 24.23 6.06 -0.79
CA GLU A 292 24.40 6.05 0.66
C GLU A 292 25.81 5.59 1.07
N GLN A 293 26.33 4.51 0.47
CA GLN A 293 27.69 4.04 0.71
C GLN A 293 28.74 5.09 0.32
N ALA A 294 28.58 5.73 -0.84
CA ALA A 294 29.52 6.74 -1.33
C ALA A 294 29.50 8.01 -0.47
N ILE A 295 28.31 8.48 -0.07
CA ILE A 295 28.14 9.67 0.78
C ILE A 295 28.60 9.38 2.21
N GLY A 296 28.25 8.22 2.77
CA GLY A 296 28.67 7.80 4.11
C GLY A 296 30.19 7.70 4.24
N SER A 297 30.89 7.30 3.17
CA SER A 297 32.35 7.20 3.11
C SER A 297 33.01 8.31 2.28
N ILE A 298 32.45 9.52 2.28
CA ILE A 298 32.88 10.60 1.38
C ILE A 298 34.37 10.93 1.51
N ARG A 299 34.93 10.90 2.73
CA ARG A 299 36.37 11.14 2.97
C ARG A 299 37.25 10.13 2.25
N THR A 300 36.85 8.86 2.24
CA THR A 300 37.56 7.78 1.53
C THR A 300 37.46 7.96 0.01
N VAL A 301 36.28 8.33 -0.49
CA VAL A 301 36.10 8.59 -1.93
C VAL A 301 37.00 9.73 -2.41
N PHE A 302 37.10 10.83 -1.64
CA PHE A 302 38.02 11.93 -1.95
C PHE A 302 39.49 11.54 -1.81
N ALA A 303 39.86 10.77 -0.79
CA ALA A 303 41.24 10.34 -0.56
C ALA A 303 41.81 9.47 -1.69
N PHE A 304 40.95 8.72 -2.39
CA PHE A 304 41.32 7.86 -3.52
C PHE A 304 40.93 8.42 -4.90
N ASP A 305 40.53 9.70 -4.99
CA ASP A 305 40.04 10.35 -6.23
C ASP A 305 38.96 9.53 -6.98
N GLY A 306 38.06 8.92 -6.20
CA GLY A 306 37.08 7.93 -6.68
C GLY A 306 35.76 8.51 -7.20
N GLN A 307 35.59 9.84 -7.23
CA GLN A 307 34.28 10.47 -7.50
C GLN A 307 33.72 10.06 -8.87
N LYS A 308 34.55 10.10 -9.92
CA LYS A 308 34.13 9.70 -11.29
C LYS A 308 33.71 8.24 -11.36
N ARG A 309 34.36 7.36 -10.60
CA ARG A 309 34.05 5.92 -10.56
C ARG A 309 32.69 5.67 -9.92
N GLU A 310 32.44 6.28 -8.77
CA GLU A 310 31.15 6.11 -8.07
C GLU A 310 30.00 6.76 -8.86
N LEU A 311 30.23 7.92 -9.47
CA LEU A 311 29.23 8.59 -10.32
C LEU A 311 28.88 7.73 -11.55
N LYS A 312 29.87 7.10 -12.18
CA LYS A 312 29.64 6.15 -13.30
C LYS A 312 28.86 4.91 -12.85
N LYS A 313 29.15 4.35 -11.67
CA LYS A 313 28.37 3.22 -11.14
C LYS A 313 26.92 3.64 -10.87
N PHE A 314 26.73 4.80 -10.25
CA PHE A 314 25.40 5.33 -9.96
C PHE A 314 24.59 5.58 -11.23
N SER A 315 25.20 6.12 -12.29
CA SER A 315 24.51 6.34 -13.57
C SER A 315 24.11 5.03 -14.25
N VAL A 316 24.94 3.99 -14.20
CA VAL A 316 24.60 2.65 -14.74
C VAL A 316 23.43 2.03 -13.98
N THR A 317 23.43 2.08 -12.65
CA THR A 317 22.32 1.55 -11.84
C THR A 317 21.04 2.37 -12.03
N LEU A 318 21.15 3.69 -12.22
CA LEU A 318 20.02 4.54 -12.56
C LEU A 318 19.44 4.24 -13.95
N ASP A 319 20.27 3.92 -14.94
CA ASP A 319 19.81 3.58 -16.29
C ASP A 319 18.95 2.30 -16.29
N GLU A 320 19.26 1.33 -15.43
CA GLU A 320 18.40 0.16 -15.20
C GLU A 320 17.04 0.55 -14.60
N ALA A 321 17.04 1.43 -13.60
CA ALA A 321 15.81 1.96 -13.01
C ALA A 321 14.98 2.75 -14.04
N TYR A 322 15.65 3.54 -14.89
CA TYR A 322 15.02 4.29 -15.97
C TYR A 322 14.35 3.37 -16.99
N LYS A 323 15.05 2.33 -17.46
CA LYS A 323 14.49 1.32 -18.37
C LYS A 323 13.27 0.60 -17.77
N SER A 324 13.31 0.27 -16.49
CA SER A 324 12.16 -0.29 -15.76
C SER A 324 10.98 0.70 -15.71
N GLY A 325 11.27 1.98 -15.43
CA GLY A 325 10.29 3.06 -15.44
C GLY A 325 9.64 3.28 -16.81
N VAL A 326 10.41 3.24 -17.90
CA VAL A 326 9.88 3.35 -19.27
C VAL A 326 8.96 2.18 -19.61
N LYS A 327 9.35 0.95 -19.26
CA LYS A 327 8.49 -0.23 -19.43
C LYS A 327 7.18 -0.10 -18.66
N LYS A 328 7.25 0.36 -17.40
CA LYS A 328 6.06 0.66 -16.58
C LYS A 328 5.16 1.71 -17.24
N ALA A 329 5.74 2.79 -17.76
CA ALA A 329 5.00 3.86 -18.40
C ALA A 329 4.24 3.34 -19.64
N TRP A 330 4.88 2.54 -20.48
CA TRP A 330 4.23 1.89 -21.62
C TRP A 330 3.11 0.94 -21.19
N ALA A 331 3.36 0.07 -20.21
CA ALA A 331 2.35 -0.87 -19.72
C ALA A 331 1.13 -0.15 -19.12
N THR A 332 1.36 0.90 -18.33
CA THR A 332 0.30 1.69 -17.71
C THR A 332 -0.47 2.50 -18.76
N GLY A 333 0.23 3.13 -19.71
CA GLY A 333 -0.36 3.92 -20.77
C GLY A 333 -1.22 3.09 -21.73
N VAL A 334 -0.70 1.95 -22.21
CA VAL A 334 -1.46 1.02 -23.06
C VAL A 334 -2.63 0.41 -22.29
N GLY A 335 -2.45 0.07 -21.01
CA GLY A 335 -3.54 -0.41 -20.14
C GLY A 335 -4.66 0.61 -19.99
N MET A 336 -4.35 1.86 -19.67
CA MET A 336 -5.35 2.92 -19.50
C MET A 336 -6.00 3.31 -20.83
N GLY A 337 -5.24 3.36 -21.92
CA GLY A 337 -5.74 3.63 -23.26
C GLY A 337 -6.70 2.54 -23.75
N SER A 338 -6.34 1.26 -23.58
CA SER A 338 -7.22 0.14 -23.94
C SER A 338 -8.52 0.12 -23.11
N PHE A 339 -8.43 0.42 -21.81
CA PHE A 339 -9.61 0.55 -20.94
C PHE A 339 -10.57 1.66 -21.42
N MET A 340 -10.04 2.85 -21.72
CA MET A 340 -10.85 3.97 -22.24
C MET A 340 -11.43 3.68 -23.63
N LEU A 341 -10.68 3.00 -24.50
CA LEU A 341 -11.17 2.59 -25.82
C LEU A 341 -12.35 1.62 -25.71
N ILE A 342 -12.28 0.62 -24.83
CA ILE A 342 -13.39 -0.32 -24.60
C ILE A 342 -14.62 0.42 -24.04
N MET A 343 -14.42 1.41 -23.16
CA MET A 343 -15.50 2.24 -22.64
C MET A 343 -16.20 3.04 -23.76
N PHE A 344 -15.47 3.69 -24.66
CA PHE A 344 -16.12 4.40 -25.78
C PHE A 344 -16.77 3.46 -26.80
N LEU A 345 -16.20 2.28 -27.04
CA LEU A 345 -16.83 1.26 -27.87
C LEU A 345 -18.13 0.74 -27.25
N SER A 346 -18.18 0.58 -25.92
CA SER A 346 -19.41 0.18 -25.23
C SER A 346 -20.49 1.26 -25.32
N TYR A 347 -20.13 2.54 -25.30
CA TYR A 347 -21.07 3.65 -25.53
C TYR A 347 -21.62 3.59 -26.96
N SER A 348 -20.75 3.41 -27.95
CA SER A 348 -21.16 3.26 -29.35
C SER A 348 -22.11 2.09 -29.56
N LEU A 349 -21.80 0.93 -28.97
CA LEU A 349 -22.65 -0.26 -29.02
C LEU A 349 -24.00 -0.01 -28.33
N ALA A 350 -24.00 0.67 -27.19
CA ALA A 350 -25.21 1.03 -26.46
C ALA A 350 -26.14 1.93 -27.27
N PHE A 351 -25.61 2.97 -27.92
CA PHE A 351 -26.39 3.86 -28.75
C PHE A 351 -26.89 3.17 -30.01
N TRP A 352 -26.07 2.35 -30.66
CA TRP A 352 -26.48 1.59 -31.84
C TRP A 352 -27.62 0.63 -31.52
N TYR A 353 -27.47 -0.21 -30.48
CA TYR A 353 -28.50 -1.17 -30.08
C TYR A 353 -29.73 -0.47 -29.49
N GLY A 354 -29.52 0.54 -28.63
CA GLY A 354 -30.58 1.34 -28.03
C GLY A 354 -31.43 2.05 -29.07
N SER A 355 -30.82 2.65 -30.09
CA SER A 355 -31.57 3.31 -31.19
C SER A 355 -32.45 2.33 -31.97
N ARG A 356 -32.03 1.06 -32.11
CA ARG A 356 -32.81 0.01 -32.78
C ARG A 356 -34.00 -0.42 -31.92
N GLU A 357 -33.84 -0.56 -30.61
CA GLU A 357 -34.94 -0.93 -29.71
C GLU A 357 -35.96 0.20 -29.52
N VAL A 358 -35.50 1.47 -29.54
CA VAL A 358 -36.39 2.64 -29.57
C VAL A 358 -37.20 2.68 -30.87
N LYS A 359 -36.55 2.47 -32.04
CA LYS A 359 -37.26 2.37 -33.33
C LYS A 359 -38.26 1.22 -33.39
N ALA A 360 -37.99 0.14 -32.67
CA ALA A 360 -38.89 -1.01 -32.58
C ALA A 360 -40.07 -0.79 -31.60
N GLY A 361 -40.12 0.36 -30.91
CA GLY A 361 -41.15 0.68 -29.91
C GLY A 361 -41.07 -0.18 -28.64
N ARG A 362 -39.92 -0.80 -28.37
CA ARG A 362 -39.72 -1.72 -27.24
C ARG A 362 -39.10 -1.06 -26.00
N MET A 363 -38.49 0.12 -26.17
CA MET A 363 -37.91 0.93 -25.12
C MET A 363 -38.13 2.40 -25.41
N GLU A 364 -38.28 3.21 -24.36
CA GLU A 364 -38.27 4.66 -24.46
C GLU A 364 -36.84 5.21 -24.56
N SER A 365 -36.69 6.43 -25.09
CA SER A 365 -35.39 7.09 -25.23
C SER A 365 -34.68 7.29 -23.88
N GLY A 366 -35.42 7.62 -22.82
CA GLY A 366 -34.88 7.79 -21.47
C GLY A 366 -34.44 6.48 -20.81
N GLN A 367 -35.12 5.36 -21.09
CA GLN A 367 -34.75 4.04 -20.57
C GLN A 367 -33.40 3.58 -21.10
N VAL A 368 -33.09 3.88 -22.37
CA VAL A 368 -31.78 3.57 -22.98
C VAL A 368 -30.64 4.24 -22.20
N LEU A 369 -30.79 5.53 -21.87
CA LEU A 369 -29.77 6.27 -21.11
C LEU A 369 -29.69 5.86 -19.66
N THR A 370 -30.82 5.53 -19.04
CA THR A 370 -30.86 4.95 -17.68
C THR A 370 -30.05 3.65 -17.61
N VAL A 371 -30.29 2.73 -18.56
CA VAL A 371 -29.59 1.45 -18.63
C VAL A 371 -28.10 1.65 -18.91
N LEU A 372 -27.76 2.59 -19.81
CA LEU A 372 -26.38 2.94 -20.13
C LEU A 372 -25.64 3.42 -18.88
N PHE A 373 -26.07 4.54 -18.30
CA PHE A 373 -25.41 5.14 -17.15
C PHE A 373 -25.42 4.22 -15.93
N GLY A 374 -26.53 3.53 -15.65
CA GLY A 374 -26.62 2.57 -14.54
C GLY A 374 -25.60 1.43 -14.66
N THR A 375 -25.45 0.85 -15.86
CA THR A 375 -24.50 -0.25 -16.09
C THR A 375 -23.05 0.22 -16.00
N ILE A 376 -22.71 1.37 -16.57
CA ILE A 376 -21.33 1.90 -16.57
C ILE A 376 -20.92 2.36 -15.17
N ILE A 377 -21.77 3.14 -14.49
CA ILE A 377 -21.51 3.61 -13.13
C ILE A 377 -21.35 2.41 -12.20
N GLY A 378 -22.19 1.39 -12.34
CA GLY A 378 -22.07 0.13 -11.60
C GLY A 378 -20.72 -0.56 -11.87
N ALA A 379 -20.36 -0.76 -13.14
CA ALA A 379 -19.10 -1.42 -13.53
C ALA A 379 -17.86 -0.64 -13.05
N PHE A 380 -17.86 0.68 -13.17
CA PHE A 380 -16.76 1.53 -12.71
C PHE A 380 -16.63 1.52 -11.18
N SER A 381 -17.76 1.51 -10.47
CA SER A 381 -17.77 1.42 -9.00
C SER A 381 -17.12 0.13 -8.51
N LEU A 382 -17.39 -1.00 -9.18
CA LEU A 382 -16.73 -2.26 -8.86
C LEU A 382 -15.20 -2.18 -9.04
N GLY A 383 -14.74 -1.50 -10.09
CA GLY A 383 -13.30 -1.26 -10.32
C GLY A 383 -12.62 -0.48 -9.19
N ASN A 384 -13.32 0.48 -8.59
CA ASN A 384 -12.80 1.27 -7.46
C ASN A 384 -12.68 0.47 -6.15
N VAL A 385 -13.24 -0.74 -6.06
CA VAL A 385 -13.10 -1.60 -4.87
C VAL A 385 -11.68 -2.19 -4.76
N GLY A 386 -11.01 -2.43 -5.89
CA GLY A 386 -9.69 -3.08 -5.92
C GLY A 386 -8.62 -2.39 -5.07
N PRO A 387 -8.35 -1.08 -5.26
CA PRO A 387 -7.40 -0.32 -4.44
C PRO A 387 -7.76 -0.29 -2.94
N ASN A 388 -9.05 -0.32 -2.61
CA ASN A 388 -9.50 -0.33 -1.21
C ASN A 388 -9.20 -1.69 -0.56
N ILE A 389 -9.40 -2.81 -1.27
CA ILE A 389 -9.04 -4.15 -0.79
C ILE A 389 -7.53 -4.26 -0.51
N ALA A 390 -6.69 -3.70 -1.39
CA ALA A 390 -5.25 -3.68 -1.17
C ALA A 390 -4.86 -2.93 0.13
N SER A 391 -5.59 -1.86 0.46
CA SER A 391 -5.39 -1.11 1.70
C SER A 391 -5.75 -1.94 2.94
N PHE A 392 -6.80 -2.77 2.87
CA PHE A 392 -7.13 -3.72 3.95
C PHE A 392 -6.01 -4.74 4.19
N GLY A 393 -5.41 -5.27 3.11
CA GLY A 393 -4.29 -6.20 3.22
C GLY A 393 -3.09 -5.60 3.94
N LYS A 394 -2.76 -4.33 3.66
CA LYS A 394 -1.68 -3.59 4.35
C LYS A 394 -2.00 -3.36 5.82
N ALA A 395 -3.23 -2.97 6.14
CA ALA A 395 -3.68 -2.79 7.52
C ALA A 395 -3.62 -4.10 8.33
N GLN A 396 -3.97 -5.23 7.72
CA GLN A 396 -3.88 -6.55 8.36
C GLN A 396 -2.44 -7.00 8.66
N ALA A 397 -1.48 -6.67 7.80
CA ALA A 397 -0.07 -6.97 8.04
C ALA A 397 0.48 -6.09 9.17
N ALA A 398 0.26 -4.77 9.10
CA ALA A 398 0.67 -3.82 10.14
C ALA A 398 0.06 -4.16 11.52
N ALA A 399 -1.22 -4.52 11.56
CA ALA A 399 -1.90 -4.89 12.80
C ALA A 399 -1.36 -6.17 13.43
N PHE A 400 -0.84 -7.13 12.65
CA PHE A 400 -0.29 -8.36 13.21
C PHE A 400 0.88 -8.08 14.15
N THR A 401 1.84 -7.28 13.70
CA THR A 401 3.05 -6.98 14.46
C THR A 401 2.77 -6.13 15.69
N ILE A 402 1.88 -5.14 15.56
CA ILE A 402 1.42 -4.32 16.69
C ILE A 402 0.69 -5.18 17.71
N PHE A 403 -0.26 -6.02 17.29
CA PHE A 403 -1.02 -6.86 18.22
C PHE A 403 -0.16 -7.93 18.88
N GLN A 404 0.83 -8.49 18.18
CA GLN A 404 1.79 -9.42 18.77
C GLN A 404 2.59 -8.77 19.90
N THR A 405 2.94 -7.50 19.76
CA THR A 405 3.64 -6.74 20.80
C THR A 405 2.72 -6.42 21.98
N ILE A 406 1.47 -6.03 21.71
CA ILE A 406 0.47 -5.74 22.74
C ILE A 406 0.10 -6.97 23.57
N ASP A 407 -0.08 -8.13 22.91
CA ASP A 407 -0.45 -9.37 23.57
C ASP A 407 0.75 -10.10 24.22
N ARG A 408 2.00 -9.64 24.00
CA ARG A 408 3.21 -10.25 24.60
C ARG A 408 3.29 -9.92 26.09
N VAL A 409 3.33 -10.96 26.92
CA VAL A 409 3.67 -10.86 28.34
C VAL A 409 5.19 -11.03 28.51
N PRO A 410 5.90 -10.05 29.12
CA PRO A 410 7.35 -10.15 29.36
C PRO A 410 7.66 -11.20 30.43
N THR A 411 8.83 -11.82 30.35
CA THR A 411 9.32 -12.78 31.36
C THR A 411 9.56 -12.12 32.72
N ILE A 412 10.02 -10.87 32.72
CA ILE A 412 10.16 -10.04 33.90
C ILE A 412 9.18 -8.87 33.74
N ASP A 413 8.05 -8.95 34.43
CA ASP A 413 6.97 -7.97 34.31
C ASP A 413 7.11 -6.85 35.35
N SER A 414 7.48 -5.66 34.88
CA SER A 414 7.61 -4.46 35.71
C SER A 414 6.28 -3.96 36.28
N SER A 415 5.16 -4.33 35.65
CA SER A 415 3.82 -3.93 36.07
C SER A 415 3.15 -4.93 37.00
N SER A 416 3.79 -6.07 37.29
CA SER A 416 3.20 -7.07 38.20
C SER A 416 3.25 -6.56 39.64
N PRO A 417 2.14 -6.67 40.41
CA PRO A 417 2.15 -6.38 41.84
C PRO A 417 2.87 -7.47 42.66
N ASP A 418 3.21 -8.60 42.03
CA ASP A 418 3.80 -9.76 42.68
C ASP A 418 5.26 -9.48 43.08
N GLY A 419 5.59 -9.84 44.32
CA GLY A 419 6.93 -9.68 44.87
C GLY A 419 6.90 -9.25 46.33
N ALA A 420 7.93 -9.65 47.08
CA ALA A 420 8.11 -9.19 48.45
C ALA A 420 8.48 -7.70 48.45
N LYS A 421 7.75 -6.89 49.22
CA LYS A 421 8.03 -5.46 49.45
C LYS A 421 8.43 -5.25 50.92
N PRO A 422 9.64 -5.65 51.34
CA PRO A 422 10.06 -5.56 52.72
C PRO A 422 10.15 -4.10 53.18
N THR A 423 9.68 -3.81 54.40
CA THR A 423 9.67 -2.45 54.97
C THR A 423 11.08 -1.99 55.37
N ASN A 424 11.95 -2.92 55.75
CA ASN A 424 13.32 -2.65 56.17
C ASN A 424 14.30 -3.39 55.25
N LEU A 425 15.23 -2.66 54.64
CA LEU A 425 16.34 -3.20 53.85
C LEU A 425 17.67 -2.87 54.54
N THR A 426 18.45 -3.91 54.87
CA THR A 426 19.78 -3.77 55.48
C THR A 426 20.90 -3.53 54.45
N GLY A 427 20.65 -3.81 53.17
CA GLY A 427 21.62 -3.58 52.09
C GLY A 427 22.75 -4.62 51.97
N HIS A 428 22.56 -5.83 52.52
CA HIS A 428 23.48 -6.96 52.31
C HIS A 428 23.23 -7.58 50.93
N ILE A 429 24.25 -7.61 50.05
CA ILE A 429 24.13 -8.11 48.67
C ILE A 429 25.00 -9.34 48.51
N VAL A 430 24.41 -10.44 48.06
CA VAL A 430 25.11 -11.70 47.79
C VAL A 430 24.81 -12.15 46.36
N VAL A 431 25.87 -12.39 45.60
CA VAL A 431 25.87 -13.01 44.28
C VAL A 431 26.49 -14.40 44.46
N HIS A 432 25.78 -15.46 44.07
CA HIS A 432 26.21 -16.84 44.30
C HIS A 432 26.15 -17.65 43.01
N ASP A 433 27.31 -18.12 42.55
CA ASP A 433 27.52 -18.98 41.37
C ASP A 433 26.76 -18.54 40.12
N VAL A 434 26.75 -17.23 39.86
CA VAL A 434 25.96 -16.66 38.77
C VAL A 434 26.65 -16.91 37.43
N ASN A 435 25.89 -17.52 36.52
CA ASN A 435 26.22 -17.68 35.11
C ASN A 435 25.28 -16.79 34.28
N PHE A 436 25.83 -15.99 33.37
CA PHE A 436 25.03 -15.05 32.57
C PHE A 436 25.56 -14.90 31.16
N SER A 437 24.64 -14.91 30.19
CA SER A 437 24.85 -14.59 28.78
C SER A 437 23.76 -13.62 28.32
N TYR A 438 24.12 -12.62 27.52
CA TYR A 438 23.13 -11.72 26.94
C TYR A 438 22.26 -12.45 25.89
N PRO A 439 20.93 -12.22 25.86
CA PRO A 439 20.05 -12.87 24.88
C PRO A 439 20.33 -12.51 23.42
N SER A 440 20.95 -11.34 23.17
CA SER A 440 21.42 -10.95 21.83
C SER A 440 22.58 -11.80 21.33
N ARG A 441 23.36 -12.42 22.24
CA ARG A 441 24.50 -13.32 21.95
C ARG A 441 24.56 -14.47 22.96
N PRO A 442 23.63 -15.43 22.89
CA PRO A 442 23.51 -16.49 23.88
C PRO A 442 24.75 -17.38 23.94
N ASP A 443 25.47 -17.52 22.82
CA ASP A 443 26.67 -18.37 22.70
C ASP A 443 27.91 -17.81 23.41
N VAL A 444 27.87 -16.55 23.85
CA VAL A 444 29.01 -15.89 24.51
C VAL A 444 28.71 -15.71 26.00
N PRO A 445 29.20 -16.61 26.87
CA PRO A 445 29.05 -16.47 28.31
C PRO A 445 29.90 -15.31 28.85
N ILE A 446 29.27 -14.39 29.59
CA ILE A 446 29.90 -13.21 30.20
C ILE A 446 30.31 -13.50 31.64
N LEU A 447 29.36 -13.92 32.48
CA LEU A 447 29.65 -14.32 33.86
C LEU A 447 29.76 -15.84 33.92
N LYS A 448 30.83 -16.34 34.56
CA LYS A 448 31.11 -17.78 34.71
C LYS A 448 31.35 -18.09 36.19
N ASN A 449 30.39 -18.72 36.85
CA ASN A 449 30.40 -19.06 38.28
C ASN A 449 30.90 -17.90 39.17
N MET A 450 30.34 -16.70 38.99
CA MET A 450 30.73 -15.53 39.78
C MET A 450 30.05 -15.55 41.15
N SER A 451 30.86 -15.44 42.21
CA SER A 451 30.39 -15.35 43.60
C SER A 451 31.04 -14.16 44.30
N ILE A 452 30.22 -13.23 44.81
CA ILE A 452 30.66 -11.99 45.47
C ILE A 452 29.70 -11.70 46.64
N GLU A 453 30.23 -11.28 47.78
CA GLU A 453 29.46 -10.83 48.94
C GLU A 453 29.85 -9.38 49.29
N VAL A 454 28.85 -8.52 49.48
CA VAL A 454 29.01 -7.11 49.85
C VAL A 454 28.27 -6.84 51.16
N LYS A 455 29.02 -6.48 52.20
CA LYS A 455 28.46 -6.18 53.53
C LYS A 455 27.79 -4.81 53.56
N PRO A 456 26.78 -4.58 54.43
CA PRO A 456 26.13 -3.28 54.58
C PRO A 456 27.14 -2.13 54.82
N GLY A 457 27.04 -1.06 54.04
CA GLY A 457 27.90 0.13 54.14
C GLY A 457 29.30 -0.02 53.54
N GLN A 458 29.64 -1.17 52.96
CA GLN A 458 30.93 -1.41 52.30
C GLN A 458 30.91 -0.91 50.85
N THR A 459 31.97 -0.22 50.43
CA THR A 459 32.22 0.08 49.01
C THR A 459 33.09 -1.00 48.40
N VAL A 460 32.70 -1.51 47.23
CA VAL A 460 33.45 -2.51 46.46
C VAL A 460 33.77 -1.95 45.09
N ALA A 461 35.00 -2.16 44.61
CA ALA A 461 35.43 -1.80 43.27
C ALA A 461 35.43 -3.05 42.39
N LEU A 462 34.73 -2.99 41.25
CA LEU A 462 34.83 -3.97 40.17
C LEU A 462 35.89 -3.45 39.19
N VAL A 463 37.03 -4.15 39.10
CA VAL A 463 38.17 -3.77 38.26
C VAL A 463 38.29 -4.70 37.07
#